data_AF-A0A383WAC6-F1
#
_entry.id   AF-A0A383WAC6-F1
#
_cell.length_a   1.000
_cell.length_b   1.000
_cell.length_c   1.000
_cell.angle_alpha   90.00
_cell.angle_beta   90.00
_cell.angle_gamma   90.00
#
_symmetry.space_group_name_H-M   'P 1'
#
loop_
_entity.id
_entity.type
_entity.pdbx_description
1 polymer ?
#
loop_
_entity_poly.entity_id
_entity_poly.type
_entity_poly.pdbx_seq_one_letter_code
_entity_poly.pdbx_strand_id
1 'polypeptide(L)'
;MDFQLGQPEPQQWQQRQQQGCHTKLADVDWSRYHLQVLFIDRHDQLRARLAAGLFEKVAEWNGYGRALYPWTCGTHVDDSAAGRTAHMWLSTSLVSQAAVLGIEPKVFTRRPESFELRDLDCYDVIVAVDSATREAVLEQVEPQGQQYYRERVNLLSDYAQQQPLTDAEVQRTGGLALLPRRMSQQLQQDLPQLRRVVDVCRPSLTDGSPRGVAAWNHTVLAVMLGCAGLVRYLIDAYPPDLPEYDPL
;
A
#
# COMPACT_ATOMS: atom_id res chain seq x y z
N MET A 1 9.70 -42.99 -21.14
CA MET A 1 10.15 -42.50 -19.83
C MET A 1 9.46 -41.16 -19.64
N ASP A 2 8.24 -41.20 -19.10
CA ASP A 2 7.40 -40.01 -18.96
C ASP A 2 7.73 -39.31 -17.64
N PHE A 3 8.22 -38.07 -17.76
CA PHE A 3 8.39 -37.17 -16.64
C PHE A 3 7.02 -36.57 -16.29
N GLN A 4 6.38 -37.09 -15.24
CA GLN A 4 5.24 -36.41 -14.61
C GLN A 4 5.79 -35.24 -13.77
N LEU A 5 5.63 -34.02 -14.30
CA LEU A 5 5.75 -32.80 -13.51
C LEU A 5 4.56 -32.74 -12.54
N GLY A 6 4.82 -33.04 -11.28
CA GLY A 6 3.82 -32.88 -10.21
C GLY A 6 3.42 -31.41 -10.11
N GLN A 7 2.16 -31.11 -10.41
CA GLN A 7 1.59 -29.80 -10.13
C GLN A 7 1.53 -29.61 -8.60
N PRO A 8 1.93 -28.45 -8.07
CA PRO A 8 1.77 -28.19 -6.64
C PRO A 8 0.28 -28.09 -6.29
N GLU A 9 -0.16 -28.90 -5.33
CA GLU A 9 -1.54 -28.93 -4.81
C GLU A 9 -1.99 -27.55 -4.28
N PRO A 10 -3.22 -27.10 -4.58
CA PRO A 10 -3.82 -25.88 -4.04
C PRO A 10 -3.80 -25.79 -2.50
N GLN A 11 -3.72 -26.93 -1.81
CA GLN A 11 -3.74 -27.04 -0.35
C GLN A 11 -2.49 -26.46 0.33
N GLN A 12 -1.34 -26.48 -0.35
CA GLN A 12 -0.08 -25.92 0.19
C GLN A 12 -0.07 -24.39 0.19
N TRP A 13 -0.92 -23.76 -0.61
CA TRP A 13 -1.06 -22.30 -0.68
C TRP A 13 -1.90 -21.77 0.50
N GLN A 14 -3.01 -22.43 0.79
CA GLN A 14 -3.85 -22.14 1.97
C GLN A 14 -3.11 -22.42 3.30
N GLN A 15 -2.28 -23.47 3.36
CA GLN A 15 -1.50 -23.76 4.57
C GLN A 15 -0.42 -22.72 4.88
N ARG A 16 0.17 -22.08 3.86
CA ARG A 16 1.16 -21.01 4.07
C ARG A 16 0.54 -19.73 4.63
N GLN A 17 -0.72 -19.45 4.32
CA GLN A 17 -1.45 -18.33 4.92
C GLN A 17 -1.86 -18.56 6.39
N GLN A 18 -1.90 -19.82 6.84
CA GLN A 18 -2.46 -20.19 8.14
C GLN A 18 -1.42 -20.41 9.25
N GLN A 19 -0.11 -20.39 8.95
CA GLN A 19 0.93 -20.77 9.92
C GLN A 19 1.80 -19.59 10.37
N GLY A 20 1.19 -18.75 11.19
CA GLY A 20 1.83 -17.82 12.09
C GLY A 20 0.78 -16.91 12.71
N CYS A 21 1.09 -16.25 13.80
CA CYS A 21 0.19 -15.31 14.46
C CYS A 21 -0.13 -14.16 13.48
N HIS A 22 -1.19 -14.31 12.67
CA HIS A 22 -1.37 -13.49 11.47
C HIS A 22 -2.76 -12.87 11.43
N THR A 23 -2.78 -11.54 11.42
CA THR A 23 -3.90 -10.75 10.93
C THR A 23 -4.33 -11.32 9.58
N LYS A 24 -5.59 -11.74 9.45
CA LYS A 24 -6.14 -12.20 8.17
C LYS A 24 -6.12 -11.03 7.19
N LEU A 25 -5.35 -11.17 6.10
CA LEU A 25 -5.30 -10.21 5.00
C LEU A 25 -6.56 -10.35 4.12
N ALA A 26 -6.89 -9.31 3.36
CA ALA A 26 -8.07 -9.26 2.51
C ALA A 26 -8.11 -10.43 1.51
N ASP A 27 -9.26 -11.09 1.34
CA ASP A 27 -9.43 -12.06 0.27
C ASP A 27 -9.58 -11.34 -1.08
N VAL A 28 -8.80 -11.72 -2.08
CA VAL A 28 -8.63 -10.95 -3.32
C VAL A 28 -9.08 -11.77 -4.53
N ASP A 29 -9.99 -11.20 -5.33
CA ASP A 29 -10.49 -11.84 -6.55
C ASP A 29 -9.86 -11.28 -7.82
N TRP A 30 -8.99 -12.08 -8.45
CA TRP A 30 -8.31 -11.77 -9.70
C TRP A 30 -9.14 -12.08 -10.96
N SER A 31 -10.41 -12.53 -10.83
CA SER A 31 -11.27 -12.88 -11.97
C SER A 31 -11.44 -11.76 -13.01
N ARG A 32 -11.26 -10.50 -12.59
CA ARG A 32 -11.36 -9.30 -13.43
C ARG A 32 -10.04 -8.90 -14.10
N TYR A 33 -8.96 -9.66 -13.92
CA TYR A 33 -7.59 -9.38 -14.39
C TYR A 33 -6.99 -8.05 -13.91
N HIS A 34 -7.69 -7.34 -13.02
CA HIS A 34 -7.23 -6.14 -12.38
C HIS A 34 -7.82 -6.02 -10.98
N LEU A 35 -7.12 -5.29 -10.11
CA LEU A 35 -7.52 -5.02 -8.74
C LEU A 35 -7.51 -3.52 -8.47
N GLN A 36 -8.54 -3.06 -7.79
CA GLN A 36 -8.67 -1.70 -7.29
C GLN A 36 -8.25 -1.65 -5.82
N VAL A 37 -7.24 -0.84 -5.51
CA VAL A 37 -6.65 -0.72 -4.18
C VAL A 37 -6.91 0.67 -3.62
N LEU A 38 -7.66 0.78 -2.53
CA LEU A 38 -7.96 2.05 -1.88
C LEU A 38 -7.02 2.30 -0.71
N PHE A 39 -6.23 3.37 -0.76
CA PHE A 39 -5.46 3.86 0.39
C PHE A 39 -6.22 4.98 1.11
N ILE A 40 -6.38 4.86 2.43
CA ILE A 40 -7.13 5.81 3.25
C ILE A 40 -6.16 6.54 4.19
N ASP A 41 -6.18 7.87 4.13
CA ASP A 41 -5.53 8.77 5.11
C ASP A 41 -6.61 9.61 5.79
N ARG A 42 -6.24 10.42 6.79
CA ARG A 42 -7.18 11.31 7.45
C ARG A 42 -7.73 12.40 6.51
N HIS A 43 -6.88 12.98 5.67
CA HIS A 43 -7.24 14.17 4.89
C HIS A 43 -7.11 13.99 3.37
N ASP A 44 -6.64 12.83 2.90
CA ASP A 44 -6.25 12.61 1.50
C ASP A 44 -5.29 13.67 0.95
N GLN A 45 -4.18 13.92 1.64
CA GLN A 45 -3.22 14.95 1.21
C GLN A 45 -1.78 14.46 1.15
N LEU A 46 -1.43 13.45 1.95
CA LEU A 46 -0.04 13.04 2.07
C LEU A 46 0.15 11.53 2.08
N ARG A 47 -0.22 10.83 3.17
CA ARG A 47 0.26 9.46 3.40
C ARG A 47 -0.36 8.46 2.41
N ALA A 48 -1.67 8.52 2.19
CA ALA A 48 -2.35 7.67 1.22
C ALA A 48 -1.85 7.96 -0.22
N ARG A 49 -1.57 9.22 -0.55
CA ARG A 49 -1.03 9.63 -1.85
C ARG A 49 0.40 9.18 -2.06
N LEU A 50 1.23 9.30 -1.03
CA LEU A 50 2.56 8.73 -1.01
C LEU A 50 2.51 7.20 -1.19
N ALA A 51 1.57 6.53 -0.52
CA ALA A 51 1.36 5.09 -0.64
C ALA A 51 0.93 4.72 -2.07
N ALA A 52 -0.08 5.36 -2.63
CA ALA A 52 -0.52 5.14 -4.01
C ALA A 52 0.64 5.31 -5.00
N GLY A 53 1.38 6.42 -4.91
CA GLY A 53 2.51 6.67 -5.81
C GLY A 53 3.65 5.65 -5.67
N LEU A 54 4.00 5.24 -4.45
CA LEU A 54 5.02 4.20 -4.24
C LEU A 54 4.52 2.82 -4.67
N PHE A 55 3.26 2.52 -4.44
CA PHE A 55 2.61 1.29 -4.87
C PHE A 55 2.61 1.17 -6.38
N GLU A 56 2.23 2.21 -7.14
CA GLU A 56 2.31 2.20 -8.62
C GLU A 56 3.71 1.86 -9.09
N LYS A 57 4.73 2.47 -8.51
CA LYS A 57 6.13 2.21 -8.89
C LYS A 57 6.56 0.78 -8.63
N VAL A 58 6.18 0.21 -7.50
CA VAL A 58 6.52 -1.18 -7.18
C VAL A 58 5.72 -2.12 -8.08
N ALA A 59 4.44 -1.86 -8.32
CA ALA A 59 3.62 -2.64 -9.24
C ALA A 59 4.19 -2.62 -10.67
N GLU A 60 4.51 -1.43 -11.20
CA GLU A 60 5.11 -1.26 -12.53
C GLU A 60 6.45 -2.00 -12.65
N TRP A 61 7.32 -1.88 -11.65
CA TRP A 61 8.60 -2.59 -11.62
C TRP A 61 8.43 -4.12 -11.73
N ASN A 62 7.35 -4.67 -11.17
CA ASN A 62 7.06 -6.10 -11.21
C ASN A 62 6.17 -6.51 -12.40
N GLY A 63 5.85 -5.61 -13.34
CA GLY A 63 5.01 -5.91 -14.50
C GLY A 63 3.49 -5.82 -14.26
N TYR A 64 3.06 -5.37 -13.08
CA TYR A 64 1.66 -5.29 -12.67
C TYR A 64 1.08 -3.86 -12.71
N GLY A 65 1.79 -2.90 -13.31
CA GLY A 65 1.35 -1.49 -13.39
C GLY A 65 0.05 -1.27 -14.18
N ARG A 66 -0.39 -2.25 -14.98
CA ARG A 66 -1.68 -2.23 -15.70
C ARG A 66 -2.75 -3.12 -15.07
N ALA A 67 -2.43 -3.78 -13.97
CA ALA A 67 -3.32 -4.70 -13.28
C ALA A 67 -3.68 -4.21 -11.88
N LEU A 68 -2.81 -3.44 -11.25
CA LEU A 68 -3.00 -2.93 -9.90
C LEU A 68 -3.26 -1.42 -9.94
N TYR A 69 -4.49 -1.02 -9.63
CA TYR A 69 -4.95 0.36 -9.74
C TYR A 69 -5.16 0.98 -8.36
N PRO A 70 -4.24 1.84 -7.90
CA PRO A 70 -4.40 2.49 -6.61
C PRO A 70 -5.32 3.71 -6.69
N TRP A 71 -5.99 3.96 -5.59
CA TRP A 71 -6.80 5.14 -5.34
C TRP A 71 -6.58 5.66 -3.94
N THR A 72 -7.02 6.90 -3.67
CA THR A 72 -6.87 7.51 -2.35
C THR A 72 -8.13 8.22 -1.92
N CYS A 73 -8.40 8.20 -0.61
CA CYS A 73 -9.44 9.01 0.00
C CYS A 73 -9.10 9.39 1.45
N GLY A 74 -9.96 10.24 2.03
CA GLY A 74 -9.77 10.91 3.30
C GLY A 74 -10.99 10.75 4.21
N THR A 75 -10.82 10.36 5.48
CA THR A 75 -11.95 10.27 6.43
C THR A 75 -12.47 11.64 6.89
N HIS A 76 -11.65 12.69 6.80
CA HIS A 76 -11.95 14.05 7.23
C HIS A 76 -11.34 15.08 6.26
N VAL A 77 -11.80 15.07 5.01
CA VAL A 77 -11.39 16.09 4.03
C VAL A 77 -12.03 17.44 4.37
N ASP A 78 -11.21 18.50 4.39
CA ASP A 78 -11.70 19.87 4.54
C ASP A 78 -12.01 20.48 3.17
N ASP A 79 -13.29 20.45 2.80
CA ASP A 79 -13.81 21.05 1.56
C ASP A 79 -14.05 22.56 1.66
N SER A 80 -13.62 23.23 2.73
CA SER A 80 -13.69 24.68 2.84
C SER A 80 -12.71 25.39 1.89
N ALA A 81 -12.89 26.70 1.67
CA ALA A 81 -11.93 27.50 0.90
C ALA A 81 -10.53 27.51 1.56
N ALA A 82 -10.48 27.46 2.89
CA ALA A 82 -9.23 27.37 3.64
C ALA A 82 -8.55 26.02 3.42
N GLY A 83 -9.33 24.92 3.48
CA GLY A 83 -8.85 23.57 3.21
C GLY A 83 -8.28 23.40 1.80
N ARG A 84 -8.97 23.91 0.78
CA ARG A 84 -8.48 23.93 -0.61
C ARG A 84 -7.17 24.71 -0.77
N THR A 85 -7.07 25.86 -0.10
CA THR A 85 -5.85 26.67 -0.14
C THR A 85 -4.69 25.92 0.52
N ALA A 86 -4.91 25.35 1.71
CA ALA A 86 -3.90 24.55 2.41
C ALA A 86 -3.43 23.34 1.58
N HIS A 87 -4.35 22.64 0.90
CA HIS A 87 -4.02 21.56 -0.01
C HIS A 87 -3.10 22.02 -1.14
N MET A 88 -3.42 23.14 -1.82
CA MET A 88 -2.59 23.68 -2.89
C MET A 88 -1.15 23.99 -2.45
N TRP A 89 -0.98 24.59 -1.27
CA TRP A 89 0.35 24.83 -0.69
C TRP A 89 1.10 23.53 -0.43
N LEU A 90 0.43 22.55 0.19
CA LEU A 90 1.04 21.25 0.49
C LEU A 90 1.44 20.50 -0.79
N SER A 91 0.56 20.46 -1.79
CA SER A 91 0.84 19.84 -3.08
C SER A 91 2.08 20.45 -3.72
N THR A 92 2.22 21.79 -3.67
CA THR A 92 3.41 22.48 -4.20
C THR A 92 4.69 22.06 -3.48
N SER A 93 4.66 21.96 -2.15
CA SER A 93 5.80 21.47 -1.36
C SER A 93 6.15 20.01 -1.66
N LEU A 94 5.16 19.20 -2.05
CA LEU A 94 5.34 17.78 -2.32
C LEU A 94 5.83 17.47 -3.74
N VAL A 95 5.64 18.35 -4.72
CA VAL A 95 6.09 18.12 -6.11
C VAL A 95 7.60 17.84 -6.19
N SER A 96 8.42 18.60 -5.46
CA SER A 96 9.88 18.39 -5.46
C SER A 96 10.27 17.06 -4.79
N GLN A 97 9.59 16.70 -3.69
CA GLN A 97 9.79 15.43 -3.00
C GLN A 97 9.33 14.24 -3.85
N ALA A 98 8.20 14.39 -4.55
CA ALA A 98 7.68 13.40 -5.48
C ALA A 98 8.69 13.11 -6.60
N ALA A 99 9.32 14.15 -7.16
CA ALA A 99 10.35 13.99 -8.19
C ALA A 99 11.57 13.20 -7.69
N VAL A 100 12.01 13.42 -6.44
CA VAL A 100 13.11 12.64 -5.82
C VAL A 100 12.75 11.17 -5.69
N LEU A 101 11.50 10.87 -5.33
CA LEU A 101 10.97 9.51 -5.25
C LEU A 101 10.58 8.94 -6.62
N GLY A 102 10.59 9.79 -7.66
CA GLY A 102 10.09 9.53 -9.01
C GLY A 102 8.61 9.14 -9.03
N ILE A 103 7.81 9.68 -8.11
CA ILE A 103 6.35 9.56 -8.08
C ILE A 103 5.78 10.64 -8.99
N GLU A 104 4.74 10.31 -9.75
CA GLU A 104 4.11 11.29 -10.62
C GLU A 104 3.48 12.44 -9.82
N PRO A 105 3.74 13.71 -10.18
CA PRO A 105 3.18 14.86 -9.47
C PRO A 105 1.65 14.86 -9.39
N LYS A 106 0.97 14.25 -10.38
CA LYS A 106 -0.50 14.16 -10.46
C LYS A 106 -1.13 13.53 -9.22
N VAL A 107 -0.42 12.60 -8.57
CA VAL A 107 -0.88 11.92 -7.35
C VAL A 107 -1.08 12.93 -6.20
N PHE A 108 -0.24 13.97 -6.13
CA PHE A 108 -0.33 15.00 -5.09
C PHE A 108 -1.18 16.20 -5.49
N THR A 109 -1.38 16.47 -6.78
CA THR A 109 -2.16 17.64 -7.26
C THR A 109 -3.63 17.34 -7.46
N ARG A 110 -4.05 16.07 -7.50
CA ARG A 110 -5.46 15.67 -7.53
C ARG A 110 -6.25 16.31 -6.38
N ARG A 111 -7.51 16.66 -6.58
CA ARG A 111 -8.38 17.15 -5.50
C ARG A 111 -8.52 16.10 -4.39
N PRO A 112 -8.48 16.48 -3.09
CA PRO A 112 -8.79 15.56 -2.00
C PRO A 112 -10.20 14.98 -2.11
N GLU A 113 -10.33 13.68 -1.89
CA GLU A 113 -11.61 12.96 -1.95
C GLU A 113 -11.99 12.41 -0.58
N SER A 114 -13.24 12.62 -0.20
CA SER A 114 -13.80 12.07 1.04
C SER A 114 -14.12 10.60 0.88
N PHE A 115 -13.84 9.82 1.91
CA PHE A 115 -14.31 8.44 2.02
C PHE A 115 -15.85 8.41 2.08
N GLU A 116 -16.44 7.50 1.32
CA GLU A 116 -17.86 7.19 1.36
C GLU A 116 -18.07 5.70 1.70
N LEU A 117 -19.17 5.36 2.40
CA LEU A 117 -19.44 3.97 2.78
C LEU A 117 -19.49 2.99 1.59
N ARG A 118 -19.94 3.46 0.42
CA ARG A 118 -19.94 2.65 -0.82
C ARG A 118 -18.55 2.18 -1.23
N ASP A 119 -17.50 2.91 -0.84
CA ASP A 119 -16.13 2.57 -1.17
C ASP A 119 -15.73 1.23 -0.53
N LEU A 120 -16.38 0.83 0.57
CA LEU A 120 -16.12 -0.48 1.19
C LEU A 120 -16.45 -1.67 0.27
N ASP A 121 -17.33 -1.46 -0.70
CA ASP A 121 -17.80 -2.50 -1.62
C ASP A 121 -17.26 -2.30 -3.05
N CYS A 122 -16.71 -1.12 -3.37
CA CYS A 122 -16.19 -0.82 -4.71
C CYS A 122 -14.76 -1.32 -4.94
N TYR A 123 -13.95 -1.45 -3.88
CA TYR A 123 -12.52 -1.77 -3.98
C TYR A 123 -12.23 -3.21 -3.55
N ASP A 124 -11.27 -3.84 -4.22
CA ASP A 124 -10.82 -5.20 -3.90
C ASP A 124 -10.03 -5.23 -2.59
N VAL A 125 -9.19 -4.21 -2.39
CA VAL A 125 -8.33 -4.10 -1.22
C VAL A 125 -8.42 -2.71 -0.63
N ILE A 126 -8.64 -2.63 0.68
CA ILE A 126 -8.78 -1.36 1.39
C ILE A 126 -7.71 -1.29 2.48
N VAL A 127 -6.90 -0.24 2.42
CA VAL A 127 -5.69 -0.09 3.22
C VAL A 127 -5.70 1.25 3.94
N ALA A 128 -5.84 1.22 5.27
CA ALA A 128 -5.65 2.38 6.11
C ALA A 128 -4.16 2.58 6.42
N VAL A 129 -3.69 3.83 6.36
CA VAL A 129 -2.27 4.14 6.66
C VAL A 129 -1.93 4.07 8.15
N ASP A 130 -2.93 4.15 9.01
CA ASP A 130 -2.80 4.01 10.46
C ASP A 130 -4.10 3.49 11.10
N SER A 131 -3.99 3.05 12.35
CA SER A 131 -5.09 2.52 13.15
C SER A 131 -6.20 3.55 13.36
N ALA A 132 -5.85 4.82 13.60
CA ALA A 132 -6.83 5.89 13.79
C ALA A 132 -7.72 6.09 12.56
N THR A 133 -7.15 5.99 11.37
CA THR A 133 -7.87 6.10 10.09
C THR A 133 -8.75 4.89 9.88
N ARG A 134 -8.27 3.67 10.20
CA ARG A 134 -9.10 2.47 10.17
C ARG A 134 -10.31 2.59 11.10
N GLU A 135 -10.10 2.97 12.35
CA GLU A 135 -11.21 3.11 13.30
C GLU A 135 -12.19 4.21 12.84
N ALA A 136 -11.70 5.34 12.29
CA ALA A 136 -12.57 6.39 11.73
C ALA A 136 -13.40 5.92 10.51
N VAL A 137 -12.94 4.91 9.76
CA VAL A 137 -13.74 4.24 8.72
C VAL A 137 -14.81 3.35 9.37
N LEU A 138 -14.40 2.52 10.34
CA LEU A 138 -15.30 1.58 11.02
C LEU A 138 -16.39 2.27 11.85
N GLU A 139 -16.13 3.46 12.38
CA GLU A 139 -17.11 4.29 13.08
C GLU A 139 -18.26 4.75 12.17
N GLN A 140 -18.06 4.80 10.85
CA GLN A 140 -19.11 5.14 9.90
C GLN A 140 -20.03 3.94 9.58
N VAL A 141 -19.59 2.73 9.90
CA VAL A 141 -20.32 1.49 9.64
C VAL A 141 -21.26 1.17 10.81
N GLU A 142 -22.46 0.67 10.51
CA GLU A 142 -23.38 0.18 11.54
C GLU A 142 -22.72 -0.90 12.42
N PRO A 143 -22.99 -0.94 13.74
CA PRO A 143 -22.33 -1.85 14.67
C PRO A 143 -22.33 -3.33 14.27
N GLN A 144 -23.40 -3.77 13.58
CA GLN A 144 -23.56 -5.15 13.13
C GLN A 144 -22.58 -5.52 12.01
N GLY A 145 -22.19 -4.55 11.17
CA GLY A 145 -21.26 -4.74 10.04
C GLY A 145 -19.79 -4.46 10.41
N GLN A 146 -19.52 -3.83 11.56
CA GLN A 146 -18.16 -3.41 11.92
C GLN A 146 -17.16 -4.56 11.96
N GLN A 147 -17.54 -5.73 12.47
CA GLN A 147 -16.63 -6.89 12.50
C GLN A 147 -16.29 -7.38 11.09
N TYR A 148 -17.28 -7.41 10.19
CA TYR A 148 -17.09 -7.81 8.80
C TYR A 148 -16.11 -6.86 8.09
N TYR A 149 -16.34 -5.55 8.18
CA TYR A 149 -15.48 -4.56 7.53
C TYR A 149 -14.13 -4.38 8.23
N ARG A 150 -14.01 -4.70 9.52
CA ARG A 150 -12.73 -4.71 10.24
C ARG A 150 -11.75 -5.72 9.64
N GLU A 151 -12.24 -6.85 9.13
CA GLU A 151 -11.41 -7.82 8.41
C GLU A 151 -11.05 -7.37 6.99
N ARG A 152 -11.84 -6.48 6.37
CA ARG A 152 -11.60 -5.96 5.01
C ARG A 152 -10.71 -4.72 4.96
N VAL A 153 -10.70 -3.90 6.00
CA VAL A 153 -9.87 -2.69 6.08
C VAL A 153 -8.57 -3.02 6.84
N ASN A 154 -7.54 -3.40 6.09
CA ASN A 154 -6.23 -3.73 6.66
C ASN A 154 -5.38 -2.48 6.90
N LEU A 155 -4.38 -2.57 7.78
CA LEU A 155 -3.37 -1.53 7.91
C LEU A 155 -2.28 -1.71 6.86
N LEU A 156 -1.69 -0.62 6.39
CA LEU A 156 -0.53 -0.70 5.49
C LEU A 156 0.64 -1.47 6.14
N SER A 157 0.79 -1.36 7.46
CA SER A 157 1.78 -2.10 8.25
C SER A 157 1.55 -3.61 8.26
N ASP A 158 0.31 -4.08 8.07
CA ASP A 158 0.03 -5.53 8.05
C ASP A 158 0.77 -6.20 6.89
N TYR A 159 0.92 -5.48 5.77
CA TYR A 159 1.68 -5.93 4.61
C TYR A 159 3.20 -5.74 4.80
N ALA A 160 3.62 -4.85 5.69
CA ALA A 160 5.03 -4.66 6.02
C ALA A 160 5.59 -5.75 6.96
N GLN A 161 4.81 -6.74 7.36
CA GLN A 161 5.27 -7.85 8.21
C GLN A 161 6.10 -8.88 7.41
N GLN A 162 6.79 -9.78 8.11
CA GLN A 162 7.68 -10.79 7.49
C GLN A 162 6.96 -11.75 6.53
N GLN A 163 5.65 -11.91 6.71
CA GLN A 163 4.75 -12.43 5.69
C GLN A 163 3.78 -11.30 5.41
N PRO A 164 3.59 -10.87 4.14
CA PRO A 164 3.95 -11.54 2.88
C PRO A 164 5.40 -11.35 2.39
N LEU A 165 6.21 -10.50 3.04
CA LEU A 165 7.49 -10.06 2.49
C LEU A 165 8.65 -10.31 3.45
N THR A 166 9.55 -11.22 3.13
CA THR A 166 10.73 -11.52 3.95
C THR A 166 11.85 -10.49 3.78
N ASP A 167 12.76 -10.37 4.75
CA ASP A 167 13.91 -9.46 4.65
C ASP A 167 14.85 -9.83 3.50
N ALA A 168 14.99 -11.13 3.22
CA ALA A 168 15.79 -11.62 2.09
C ALA A 168 15.19 -11.20 0.74
N GLU A 169 13.86 -11.11 0.64
CA GLU A 169 13.16 -10.63 -0.56
C GLU A 169 13.31 -9.12 -0.75
N VAL A 170 13.23 -8.33 0.34
CA VAL A 170 13.49 -6.89 0.31
C VAL A 170 14.92 -6.61 -0.15
N GLN A 171 15.88 -7.42 0.30
CA GLN A 171 17.31 -7.26 0.01
C GLN A 171 17.75 -7.88 -1.32
N ARG A 172 16.86 -8.64 -1.98
CA ARG A 172 17.17 -9.29 -3.26
C ARG A 172 17.53 -8.23 -4.31
N THR A 173 18.49 -8.57 -5.17
CA THR A 173 18.91 -7.73 -6.30
C THR A 173 18.83 -8.52 -7.61
N GLY A 174 18.82 -7.80 -8.74
CA GLY A 174 18.73 -8.39 -10.08
C GLY A 174 17.33 -8.26 -10.70
N GLY A 175 17.12 -8.91 -11.85
CA GLY A 175 15.86 -8.82 -12.62
C GLY A 175 14.65 -9.45 -11.95
N LEU A 176 14.85 -10.29 -10.93
CA LEU A 176 13.79 -10.92 -10.13
C LEU A 176 13.62 -10.28 -8.74
N ALA A 177 14.24 -9.11 -8.52
CA ALA A 177 14.07 -8.37 -7.28
C ALA A 177 12.69 -7.71 -7.25
N LEU A 178 12.01 -7.76 -6.10
CA LEU A 178 10.71 -7.12 -5.91
C LEU A 178 10.78 -5.59 -6.00
N LEU A 179 11.93 -5.01 -5.63
CA LEU A 179 12.13 -3.58 -5.55
C LEU A 179 13.23 -3.11 -6.49
N PRO A 180 13.09 -1.91 -7.08
CA PRO A 180 14.19 -1.22 -7.73
C PRO A 180 15.39 -1.10 -6.77
N ARG A 181 16.61 -1.24 -7.29
CA ARG A 181 17.85 -1.25 -6.50
C ARG A 181 17.94 -0.09 -5.49
N ARG A 182 17.57 1.13 -5.90
CA ARG A 182 17.62 2.31 -5.03
C ARG A 182 16.66 2.20 -3.83
N MET A 183 15.45 1.69 -4.05
CA MET A 183 14.45 1.48 -2.98
C MET A 183 14.91 0.41 -2.00
N SER A 184 15.40 -0.73 -2.51
CA SER A 184 15.97 -1.79 -1.67
C SER A 184 17.12 -1.27 -0.80
N GLN A 185 18.05 -0.51 -1.37
CA GLN A 185 19.17 0.09 -0.65
C GLN A 185 18.73 1.06 0.45
N GLN A 186 17.68 1.84 0.22
CA GLN A 186 17.13 2.76 1.21
C GLN A 186 16.49 2.02 2.40
N LEU A 187 15.83 0.89 2.16
CA LEU A 187 15.19 0.09 3.21
C LEU A 187 16.20 -0.71 4.07
N GLN A 188 17.35 -1.10 3.50
CA GLN A 188 18.31 -2.00 4.14
C GLN A 188 18.79 -1.53 5.51
N GLN A 189 18.98 -0.23 5.71
CA GLN A 189 19.55 0.32 6.93
C GLN A 189 18.58 0.25 8.11
N ASP A 190 17.28 0.44 7.83
CA ASP A 190 16.26 0.63 8.86
C ASP A 190 15.25 -0.53 8.95
N LEU A 191 15.43 -1.58 8.16
CA LEU A 191 14.44 -2.67 8.02
C LEU A 191 13.93 -3.22 9.36
N PRO A 192 14.78 -3.58 10.35
CA PRO A 192 14.28 -4.10 11.63
C PRO A 192 13.40 -3.11 12.42
N GLN A 193 13.65 -1.80 12.25
CA GLN A 193 12.84 -0.75 12.88
C GLN A 193 11.54 -0.55 12.12
N LEU A 194 11.60 -0.53 10.78
CA LEU A 194 10.45 -0.38 9.90
C LEU A 194 9.42 -1.52 10.08
N ARG A 195 9.87 -2.76 10.30
CA ARG A 195 8.99 -3.90 10.59
C ARG A 195 8.15 -3.74 11.85
N ARG A 196 8.54 -2.84 12.76
CA ARG A 196 7.83 -2.56 14.02
C ARG A 196 6.85 -1.40 13.91
N VAL A 197 6.83 -0.71 12.78
CA VAL A 197 5.91 0.39 12.53
C VAL A 197 4.51 -0.20 12.31
N VAL A 198 3.57 0.20 13.15
CA VAL A 198 2.14 -0.13 13.01
C VAL A 198 1.43 1.05 12.35
N ASP A 199 1.59 2.23 12.94
CA ASP A 199 0.96 3.45 12.42
C ASP A 199 1.99 4.27 11.64
N VAL A 200 1.70 4.54 10.36
CA VAL A 200 2.56 5.42 9.55
C VAL A 200 2.45 6.84 10.07
N CYS A 201 3.52 7.37 10.67
CA CYS A 201 3.57 8.73 11.18
C CYS A 201 3.24 9.77 10.09
N ARG A 202 2.60 10.88 10.49
CA ARG A 202 2.41 12.04 9.62
C ARG A 202 3.57 13.03 9.84
N PRO A 203 4.49 13.20 8.88
CA PRO A 203 5.59 14.15 9.04
C PRO A 203 5.09 15.58 8.86
N SER A 204 5.74 16.53 9.54
CA SER A 204 5.55 17.95 9.28
C SER A 204 6.40 18.35 8.08
N LEU A 205 5.79 18.85 7.00
CA LEU A 205 6.52 19.31 5.82
C LEU A 205 7.14 20.70 5.99
N THR A 206 6.76 21.43 7.04
CA THR A 206 7.31 22.76 7.35
C THR A 206 8.50 22.68 8.29
N ASP A 207 8.75 21.53 8.90
CA ASP A 207 9.89 21.31 9.79
C ASP A 207 11.14 20.94 8.97
N GLY A 208 11.93 21.96 8.62
CA GLY A 208 13.22 21.80 7.94
C GLY A 208 14.36 21.34 8.86
N SER A 209 14.10 21.07 10.15
CA SER A 209 15.13 20.58 11.06
C SER A 209 15.58 19.16 10.69
N PRO A 210 16.76 18.71 11.16
CA PRO A 210 17.19 17.32 10.97
C PRO A 210 16.17 16.29 11.46
N ARG A 211 15.36 16.64 12.48
CA ARG A 211 14.29 15.78 12.98
C ARG A 211 13.13 15.69 12.01
N GLY A 212 12.69 16.82 11.44
CA GLY A 212 11.64 16.84 10.43
C GLY A 212 12.02 16.05 9.17
N VAL A 213 13.25 16.21 8.70
CA VAL A 213 13.80 15.42 7.58
C VAL A 213 13.86 13.93 7.91
N ALA A 214 14.32 13.56 9.11
CA ALA A 214 14.34 12.16 9.55
C ALA A 214 12.92 11.57 9.64
N ALA A 215 11.95 12.33 10.14
CA ALA A 215 10.54 11.91 10.20
C ALA A 215 9.93 11.71 8.80
N TRP A 216 10.25 12.60 7.85
CA TRP A 216 9.87 12.44 6.45
C TRP A 216 10.45 11.16 5.86
N ASN A 217 11.77 10.96 5.99
CA ASN A 217 12.45 9.77 5.48
C ASN A 217 11.87 8.48 6.08
N HIS A 218 11.68 8.46 7.40
CA HIS A 218 11.09 7.32 8.09
C HIS A 218 9.67 7.00 7.58
N THR A 219 8.86 8.04 7.34
CA THR A 219 7.51 7.89 6.76
C THR A 219 7.59 7.27 5.36
N VAL A 220 8.46 7.80 4.48
CA VAL A 220 8.66 7.28 3.13
C VAL A 220 9.08 5.81 3.16
N LEU A 221 10.03 5.44 4.02
CA LEU A 221 10.52 4.07 4.13
C LEU A 221 9.45 3.11 4.67
N ALA A 222 8.68 3.52 5.68
CA ALA A 222 7.59 2.71 6.22
C ALA A 222 6.50 2.46 5.17
N VAL A 223 6.11 3.51 4.44
CA VAL A 223 5.13 3.40 3.35
C VAL A 223 5.68 2.53 2.21
N MET A 224 6.94 2.72 1.83
CA MET A 224 7.59 1.92 0.80
C MET A 224 7.62 0.43 1.14
N LEU A 225 7.95 0.08 2.39
CA LEU A 225 7.96 -1.31 2.84
C LEU A 225 6.55 -1.92 2.82
N GLY A 226 5.54 -1.19 3.30
CA GLY A 226 4.15 -1.63 3.26
C GLY A 226 3.64 -1.82 1.84
N CYS A 227 3.95 -0.88 0.93
CA CYS A 227 3.58 -1.00 -0.49
C CYS A 227 4.29 -2.18 -1.17
N ALA A 228 5.56 -2.41 -0.85
CA ALA A 228 6.30 -3.57 -1.34
C ALA A 228 5.65 -4.88 -0.91
N GLY A 229 5.31 -4.98 0.37
CA GLY A 229 4.63 -6.15 0.91
C GLY A 229 3.24 -6.34 0.33
N LEU A 230 2.49 -5.26 0.11
CA LEU A 230 1.19 -5.32 -0.51
C LEU A 230 1.29 -5.80 -1.95
N VAL A 231 2.20 -5.24 -2.77
CA VAL A 231 2.41 -5.73 -4.14
C VAL A 231 2.82 -7.21 -4.12
N ARG A 232 3.74 -7.61 -3.24
CA ARG A 232 4.14 -9.02 -3.10
C ARG A 232 2.94 -9.93 -2.81
N TYR A 233 2.10 -9.52 -1.86
CA TYR A 233 0.88 -10.23 -1.49
C TYR A 233 -0.07 -10.39 -2.68
N LEU A 234 -0.33 -9.31 -3.42
CA LEU A 234 -1.26 -9.34 -4.55
C LEU A 234 -0.73 -10.19 -5.70
N ILE A 235 0.58 -10.14 -5.96
CA ILE A 235 1.25 -11.00 -6.95
C ILE A 235 1.14 -12.47 -6.55
N ASP A 236 1.43 -12.78 -5.29
CA ASP A 236 1.34 -14.17 -4.81
C ASP A 236 -0.10 -14.68 -4.91
N ALA A 237 -1.10 -13.81 -4.68
CA ALA A 237 -2.52 -14.11 -4.84
C ALA A 237 -2.99 -14.29 -6.29
N TYR A 238 -2.14 -14.02 -7.29
CA TYR A 238 -2.49 -14.22 -8.70
C TYR A 238 -2.71 -15.71 -9.00
N PRO A 239 -3.90 -16.12 -9.49
CA PRO A 239 -4.21 -17.52 -9.75
C PRO A 239 -3.30 -18.13 -10.83
N PRO A 240 -2.80 -19.36 -10.65
CA PRO A 240 -1.92 -20.02 -11.63
C PRO A 240 -2.64 -20.48 -12.90
N ASP A 241 -3.98 -20.52 -12.88
CA ASP A 241 -4.86 -20.99 -13.94
C ASP A 241 -5.47 -19.87 -14.80
N LEU A 242 -5.24 -18.60 -14.43
CA LEU A 242 -5.51 -17.50 -15.35
C LEU A 242 -4.50 -17.55 -16.51
N PRO A 243 -4.94 -17.37 -17.77
CA PRO A 243 -4.02 -17.31 -18.88
C PRO A 243 -2.98 -16.22 -18.60
N GLU A 244 -1.69 -16.52 -18.83
CA GLU A 244 -0.61 -15.53 -18.74
C GLU A 244 -1.00 -14.33 -19.60
N TYR A 245 -1.50 -13.28 -18.95
CA TYR A 245 -1.76 -12.03 -19.62
C TYR A 245 -0.39 -11.41 -19.85
N ASP A 246 0.12 -11.52 -21.08
CA ASP A 246 1.35 -10.87 -21.51
C ASP A 246 1.02 -9.42 -21.92
N PRO A 247 1.32 -8.40 -21.10
CA PRO A 247 1.00 -7.02 -21.41
C PRO A 247 2.10 -6.44 -22.31
N LEU A 248 2.33 -7.02 -23.50
CA LEU A 248 3.16 -6.39 -24.53
C LEU A 248 2.47 -5.15 -25.12
#